data_AF-A0AAN1BCL3-F1
#
_entry.id   AF-A0AAN1BCL3-F1
#
_cell.length_a   1.000
_cell.length_b   1.000
_cell.length_c   1.000
_cell.angle_alpha   90.00
_cell.angle_beta   90.00
_cell.angle_gamma   90.00
#
_symmetry.space_group_name_H-M   'P 1'
#
loop_
_entity.id
_entity.type
_entity.pdbx_description
1 polymer ?
#
loop_
_entity_poly.entity_id
_entity_poly.type
_entity_poly.pdbx_seq_one_letter_code
_entity_poly.pdbx_strand_id
1 'polypeptide(L)'
;MATKALRKRTASDFEHLSDETRLIKSPPLQEGLSFIKKKSGDKGGYDYWADVPSSGSYSTDADLGRRLAEEFIAFIGKHHNVGNASLLGSIMLDMEASATRGHKIGFMNAVNKYAMAGGYLSQLPQEEPPESTKHTHDPRPEAVLKLEGLLSEAAALLRANEDLQIAQVALNEHGIHTMYKIPGFRKPDALRDKIIAYRDGLRAFREMPIETFTKENEDQIAADMYEKHEDALREWKGAAPTREGAIEALKLFTEIDVFEGDFRSDGTLAQTLRLAALKYLEGLEGVVA
;
A
#
# COMPACT_ATOMS: atom_id res chain seq x y z
N MET A 1 -16.69 -47.75 21.65
CA MET A 1 -17.60 -47.40 20.53
C MET A 1 -18.05 -45.94 20.60
N ALA A 2 -17.12 -44.97 20.59
CA ALA A 2 -17.45 -43.54 20.64
C ALA A 2 -16.75 -42.70 19.54
N THR A 3 -15.88 -43.32 18.73
CA THR A 3 -15.05 -42.63 17.73
C THR A 3 -15.57 -42.73 16.30
N LYS A 4 -16.54 -43.61 16.02
CA LYS A 4 -17.18 -43.73 14.69
C LYS A 4 -18.35 -42.76 14.48
N ALA A 5 -19.02 -42.33 15.54
CA ALA A 5 -20.15 -41.40 15.44
C ALA A 5 -19.71 -39.94 15.20
N LEU A 6 -18.54 -39.54 15.74
CA LEU A 6 -18.02 -38.18 15.55
C LEU A 6 -17.47 -37.92 14.13
N ARG A 7 -17.09 -38.97 13.39
CA ARG A 7 -16.58 -38.86 12.01
C ARG A 7 -17.68 -38.74 10.95
N LYS A 8 -18.92 -39.11 11.30
CA LYS A 8 -20.06 -39.05 10.37
C LYS A 8 -20.80 -37.72 10.40
N ARG A 9 -20.74 -36.97 11.51
CA ARG A 9 -21.36 -35.64 11.60
C ARG A 9 -20.56 -34.55 10.87
N THR A 10 -19.23 -34.60 10.92
CA THR A 10 -18.37 -33.63 10.22
C THR A 10 -18.34 -33.79 8.69
N ALA A 11 -18.74 -34.96 8.16
CA ALA A 11 -18.85 -35.16 6.71
C ALA A 11 -20.20 -34.63 6.16
N SER A 12 -21.27 -34.73 6.95
CA SER A 12 -22.63 -34.33 6.50
C SER A 12 -22.81 -32.81 6.46
N ASP A 13 -22.14 -32.07 7.34
CA ASP A 13 -22.28 -30.59 7.40
C ASP A 13 -21.44 -29.88 6.32
N PHE A 14 -20.54 -30.60 5.63
CA PHE A 14 -19.74 -30.07 4.52
C PHE A 14 -20.31 -30.37 3.13
N GLU A 15 -21.30 -31.29 3.01
CA GLU A 15 -21.92 -31.63 1.73
C GLU A 15 -23.07 -30.69 1.33
N HIS A 16 -23.45 -29.71 2.17
CA HIS A 16 -24.55 -28.79 1.88
C HIS A 16 -24.14 -27.37 1.44
N LEU A 17 -22.85 -27.11 1.23
CA LEU A 17 -22.34 -25.83 0.68
C LEU A 17 -21.85 -25.94 -0.78
N SER A 18 -22.12 -27.05 -1.44
CA SER A 18 -21.51 -27.40 -2.73
C SER A 18 -22.31 -26.99 -3.96
N ASP A 19 -22.90 -25.79 -4.03
CA ASP A 19 -23.59 -25.42 -5.28
C ASP A 19 -23.46 -23.98 -5.80
N GLU A 20 -22.71 -23.05 -5.17
CA GLU A 20 -22.56 -21.70 -5.75
C GLU A 20 -21.17 -21.04 -5.72
N THR A 21 -20.12 -21.67 -5.19
CA THR A 21 -18.74 -21.18 -5.40
C THR A 21 -18.14 -21.82 -6.63
N ARG A 22 -18.13 -21.07 -7.75
CA ARG A 22 -17.32 -21.39 -8.93
C ARG A 22 -15.88 -21.68 -8.46
N LEU A 23 -15.50 -22.96 -8.41
CA LEU A 23 -14.14 -23.40 -8.08
C LEU A 23 -13.18 -22.70 -9.04
N ILE A 24 -12.42 -21.72 -8.52
CA ILE A 24 -11.39 -21.03 -9.29
C ILE A 24 -10.32 -22.07 -9.64
N LYS A 25 -10.39 -22.58 -10.87
CA LYS A 25 -9.45 -23.58 -11.37
C LYS A 25 -8.09 -22.91 -11.54
N SER A 26 -7.11 -23.35 -10.76
CA SER A 26 -5.72 -22.91 -10.88
C SER A 26 -5.05 -23.65 -12.05
N PRO A 27 -4.22 -22.98 -12.86
CA PRO A 27 -3.30 -23.69 -13.74
C PRO A 27 -2.29 -24.51 -12.91
N PRO A 28 -1.61 -25.50 -13.52
CA PRO A 28 -0.50 -26.21 -12.88
C PRO A 28 0.56 -25.24 -12.35
N LEU A 29 1.11 -25.52 -11.16
CA LEU A 29 1.99 -24.57 -10.46
C LEU A 29 3.22 -24.19 -11.29
N GLN A 30 3.83 -25.16 -11.97
CA GLN A 30 5.01 -24.97 -12.81
C GLN A 30 4.75 -24.13 -14.07
N GLU A 31 3.48 -23.89 -14.43
CA GLU A 31 3.11 -23.00 -15.53
C GLU A 31 2.87 -21.56 -15.05
N GLY A 32 2.63 -21.36 -13.75
CA GLY A 32 2.32 -20.05 -13.17
C GLY A 32 3.36 -19.51 -12.19
N LEU A 33 4.33 -20.33 -11.78
CA LEU A 33 5.42 -19.96 -10.87
C LEU A 33 6.74 -20.45 -11.44
N SER A 34 7.58 -19.51 -11.87
CA SER A 34 8.84 -19.72 -12.61
C SER A 34 9.88 -20.53 -11.83
N PHE A 35 9.76 -20.53 -10.50
CA PHE A 35 10.65 -21.21 -9.56
C PHE A 35 10.06 -22.54 -9.04
N ILE A 36 9.00 -23.04 -9.66
CA ILE A 36 8.41 -24.35 -9.32
C ILE A 36 8.54 -25.30 -10.50
N LYS A 37 9.01 -26.52 -10.23
CA LYS A 37 9.00 -27.61 -11.21
C LYS A 37 8.27 -28.82 -10.69
N LYS A 38 7.58 -29.52 -11.60
CA LYS A 38 7.01 -30.83 -11.29
C LYS A 38 8.15 -31.85 -11.18
N LYS A 39 8.18 -32.62 -10.09
CA LYS A 39 9.18 -33.68 -9.92
C LYS A 39 8.91 -34.80 -10.94
N SER A 40 9.93 -35.20 -11.69
CA SER A 40 9.86 -36.31 -12.64
C SER A 40 10.02 -37.63 -11.90
N GLY A 41 8.94 -38.38 -11.68
CA GLY A 41 8.97 -39.73 -11.09
C GLY A 41 7.62 -40.21 -10.55
N ASP A 42 7.53 -41.49 -10.18
CA ASP A 42 6.31 -42.18 -9.68
C ASP A 42 5.75 -41.61 -8.37
N LYS A 43 6.53 -40.79 -7.66
CA LYS A 43 6.09 -40.04 -6.50
C LYS A 43 5.75 -38.63 -6.97
N GLY A 44 4.49 -38.42 -7.36
CA GLY A 44 4.00 -37.10 -7.76
C GLY A 44 4.34 -36.01 -6.73
N GLY A 45 4.52 -34.79 -7.18
CA GLY A 45 4.85 -33.64 -6.32
C GLY A 45 5.57 -32.53 -7.07
N TYR A 46 5.93 -31.48 -6.33
CA TYR A 46 6.66 -30.32 -6.84
C TYR A 46 7.98 -30.13 -6.10
N ASP A 47 8.94 -29.58 -6.81
CA ASP A 47 10.06 -28.83 -6.26
C ASP A 47 9.63 -27.37 -6.24
N TYR A 48 9.45 -26.82 -5.04
CA TYR A 48 8.90 -25.50 -4.80
C TYR A 48 9.98 -24.40 -4.81
N TRP A 49 11.25 -24.77 -5.06
CA TRP A 49 12.36 -23.84 -5.22
C TRP A 49 13.37 -24.36 -6.25
N ALA A 50 12.89 -24.56 -7.47
CA ALA A 50 13.64 -25.16 -8.57
C ALA A 50 14.35 -24.09 -9.42
N ASP A 51 15.62 -24.36 -9.75
CA ASP A 51 16.43 -23.61 -10.73
C ASP A 51 16.59 -22.11 -10.45
N VAL A 52 16.46 -21.70 -9.18
CA VAL A 52 16.72 -20.32 -8.79
C VAL A 52 18.24 -20.09 -8.71
N PRO A 53 18.83 -19.24 -9.56
CA PRO A 53 20.27 -19.02 -9.58
C PRO A 53 20.73 -18.27 -8.32
N SER A 54 21.90 -18.63 -7.81
CA SER A 54 22.63 -17.85 -6.82
C SER A 54 23.66 -16.97 -7.52
N SER A 55 23.63 -15.67 -7.25
CA SER A 55 24.59 -14.71 -7.79
C SER A 55 25.85 -14.59 -6.93
N GLY A 56 25.83 -15.13 -5.72
CA GLY A 56 26.88 -14.92 -4.70
C GLY A 56 26.84 -13.54 -4.03
N SER A 57 25.95 -12.63 -4.48
CA SER A 57 25.72 -11.33 -3.87
C SER A 57 24.41 -11.32 -3.08
N TYR A 58 24.47 -10.90 -1.81
CA TYR A 58 23.30 -10.81 -0.96
C TYR A 58 22.20 -9.91 -1.54
N SER A 59 22.56 -8.73 -2.06
CA SER A 59 21.59 -7.76 -2.58
C SER A 59 20.89 -8.28 -3.83
N THR A 60 21.66 -8.85 -4.77
CA THR A 60 21.14 -9.42 -6.01
C THR A 60 20.22 -10.62 -5.73
N ASP A 61 20.62 -11.50 -4.81
CA ASP A 61 19.78 -12.64 -4.40
C ASP A 61 18.51 -12.18 -3.66
N ALA A 62 18.59 -11.10 -2.86
CA ALA A 62 17.44 -10.51 -2.20
C ALA A 62 16.46 -9.87 -3.20
N ASP A 63 16.97 -9.20 -4.23
CA ASP A 63 16.14 -8.66 -5.30
C ASP A 63 15.46 -9.76 -6.11
N LEU A 64 16.18 -10.85 -6.41
CA LEU A 64 15.59 -12.02 -7.07
C LEU A 64 14.51 -12.66 -6.18
N GLY A 65 14.79 -12.89 -4.90
CA GLY A 65 13.81 -13.41 -3.94
C GLY A 65 12.54 -12.55 -3.85
N ARG A 66 12.69 -11.21 -3.86
CA ARG A 66 11.57 -10.27 -3.90
C ARG A 66 10.72 -10.44 -5.16
N ARG A 67 11.34 -10.52 -6.34
CA ARG A 67 10.61 -10.71 -7.63
C ARG A 67 9.83 -12.01 -7.65
N LEU A 68 10.42 -13.11 -7.17
CA LEU A 68 9.74 -14.42 -7.09
C LEU A 68 8.57 -14.40 -6.09
N ALA A 69 8.69 -13.64 -4.99
CA ALA A 69 7.58 -13.44 -4.06
C ALA A 69 6.44 -12.63 -4.70
N GLU A 70 6.74 -11.59 -5.49
CA GLU A 70 5.72 -10.83 -6.22
C GLU A 70 4.98 -11.70 -7.24
N GLU A 71 5.70 -12.59 -7.93
CA GLU A 71 5.11 -13.62 -8.81
C GLU A 71 4.19 -14.56 -8.02
N PHE A 72 4.67 -15.07 -6.87
CA PHE A 72 3.89 -15.91 -5.96
C PHE A 72 2.61 -15.24 -5.49
N ILE A 73 2.70 -13.99 -5.00
CA ILE A 73 1.54 -13.23 -4.51
C ILE A 73 0.53 -12.98 -5.63
N ALA A 74 1.00 -12.61 -6.83
CA ALA A 74 0.13 -12.42 -7.99
C ALA A 74 -0.61 -13.73 -8.36
N PHE A 75 0.10 -14.85 -8.33
CA PHE A 75 -0.48 -16.17 -8.59
C PHE A 75 -1.57 -16.55 -7.59
N ILE A 76 -1.28 -16.49 -6.28
CA ILE A 76 -2.25 -16.89 -5.25
C ILE A 76 -3.41 -15.90 -5.14
N GLY A 77 -3.21 -14.62 -5.45
CA GLY A 77 -4.29 -13.64 -5.52
C GLY A 77 -5.26 -13.94 -6.67
N LYS A 78 -4.71 -14.21 -7.86
CA LYS A 78 -5.50 -14.55 -9.06
C LYS A 78 -6.18 -15.92 -8.97
N HIS A 79 -5.53 -16.88 -8.32
CA HIS A 79 -6.00 -18.26 -8.19
C HIS A 79 -6.25 -18.63 -6.72
N HIS A 80 -6.96 -17.79 -5.97
CA HIS A 80 -7.18 -18.02 -4.54
C HIS A 80 -8.05 -19.26 -4.31
N ASN A 81 -7.47 -20.29 -3.71
CA ASN A 81 -8.14 -21.52 -3.29
C ASN A 81 -7.39 -22.14 -2.10
N VAL A 82 -8.03 -23.10 -1.41
CA VAL A 82 -7.47 -23.74 -0.20
C VAL A 82 -6.11 -24.40 -0.46
N GLY A 83 -5.91 -24.99 -1.65
CA GLY A 83 -4.63 -25.58 -2.04
C GLY A 83 -3.52 -24.52 -2.10
N ASN A 84 -3.79 -23.42 -2.80
CA ASN A 84 -2.85 -22.32 -2.99
C ASN A 84 -2.57 -21.56 -1.68
N ALA A 85 -3.51 -21.53 -0.73
CA ALA A 85 -3.30 -20.94 0.59
C ALA A 85 -2.20 -21.66 1.42
N SER A 86 -1.91 -22.92 1.12
CA SER A 86 -0.90 -23.72 1.83
C SER A 86 0.51 -23.69 1.19
N LEU A 87 0.64 -23.13 -0.02
CA LEU A 87 1.88 -23.19 -0.81
C LEU A 87 3.08 -22.51 -0.16
N LEU A 88 2.85 -21.42 0.60
CA LEU A 88 3.94 -20.70 1.24
C LEU A 88 4.77 -21.61 2.16
N GLY A 89 4.12 -22.52 2.89
CA GLY A 89 4.82 -23.48 3.74
C GLY A 89 5.70 -24.43 2.95
N SER A 90 5.22 -24.94 1.81
CA SER A 90 6.01 -25.84 0.94
C SER A 90 7.19 -25.12 0.28
N ILE A 91 6.99 -23.88 -0.18
CA ILE A 91 8.06 -23.03 -0.73
C ILE A 91 9.12 -22.78 0.32
N MET A 92 8.74 -22.41 1.55
CA MET A 92 9.69 -22.16 2.63
C MET A 92 10.54 -23.39 3.00
N LEU A 93 9.95 -24.59 2.99
CA LEU A 93 10.69 -25.83 3.27
C LEU A 93 11.76 -26.10 2.20
N ASP A 94 11.43 -25.93 0.92
CA ASP A 94 12.40 -26.14 -0.16
C ASP A 94 13.44 -25.00 -0.21
N MET A 95 13.04 -23.76 0.06
CA MET A 95 13.96 -22.63 0.24
C MET A 95 14.96 -22.88 1.37
N GLU A 96 14.52 -23.51 2.47
CA GLU A 96 15.41 -23.76 3.60
C GLU A 96 16.60 -24.64 3.20
N ALA A 97 16.36 -25.60 2.31
CA ALA A 97 17.34 -26.55 1.83
C ALA A 97 18.32 -25.97 0.79
N SER A 98 17.90 -25.03 -0.07
CA SER A 98 18.69 -24.63 -1.26
C SER A 98 18.82 -23.13 -1.50
N ALA A 99 17.97 -22.28 -0.91
CA ALA A 99 18.01 -20.85 -1.14
C ALA A 99 19.10 -20.16 -0.30
N THR A 100 19.70 -19.11 -0.87
CA THR A 100 20.66 -18.27 -0.12
C THR A 100 19.93 -17.40 0.91
N ARG A 101 20.68 -16.82 1.86
CA ARG A 101 20.13 -15.86 2.83
C ARG A 101 19.45 -14.67 2.16
N GLY A 102 20.03 -14.16 1.06
CA GLY A 102 19.44 -13.05 0.29
C GLY A 102 18.05 -13.42 -0.22
N HIS A 103 17.92 -14.54 -0.92
CA HIS A 103 16.64 -15.04 -1.42
C HIS A 103 15.57 -15.15 -0.32
N LYS A 104 15.91 -15.79 0.81
CA LYS A 104 15.01 -15.97 1.96
C LYS A 104 14.50 -14.63 2.49
N ILE A 105 15.40 -13.69 2.73
CA ILE A 105 15.04 -12.37 3.27
C ILE A 105 14.23 -11.55 2.26
N GLY A 106 14.66 -11.53 1.00
CA GLY A 106 13.96 -10.81 -0.06
C GLY A 106 12.54 -11.30 -0.27
N PHE A 107 12.36 -12.63 -0.35
CA PHE A 107 11.06 -13.27 -0.53
C PHE A 107 10.13 -12.99 0.67
N MET A 108 10.60 -13.25 1.89
CA MET A 108 9.78 -13.08 3.09
C MET A 108 9.44 -11.62 3.39
N ASN A 109 10.34 -10.68 3.11
CA ASN A 109 10.04 -9.25 3.26
C ASN A 109 8.93 -8.81 2.30
N ALA A 110 8.94 -9.29 1.06
CA ALA A 110 7.87 -9.01 0.11
C ALA A 110 6.54 -9.60 0.58
N VAL A 111 6.51 -10.88 0.99
CA VAL A 111 5.31 -11.52 1.56
C VAL A 111 4.80 -10.74 2.78
N ASN A 112 5.68 -10.32 3.68
CA ASN A 112 5.29 -9.55 4.87
C ASN A 112 4.67 -8.19 4.50
N LYS A 113 5.17 -7.51 3.45
CA LYS A 113 4.54 -6.26 2.95
C LYS A 113 3.10 -6.49 2.50
N TYR A 114 2.82 -7.58 1.79
CA TYR A 114 1.45 -7.93 1.40
C TYR A 114 0.59 -8.39 2.58
N ALA A 115 1.17 -9.10 3.54
CA ALA A 115 0.47 -9.47 4.78
C ALA A 115 0.09 -8.23 5.61
N MET A 116 0.96 -7.23 5.69
CA MET A 116 0.64 -5.95 6.34
C MET A 116 -0.48 -5.21 5.60
N ALA A 117 -0.46 -5.17 4.27
CA ALA A 117 -1.52 -4.56 3.49
C ALA A 117 -2.87 -5.28 3.67
N GLY A 118 -2.88 -6.62 3.60
CA GLY A 118 -4.07 -7.42 3.86
C GLY A 118 -4.56 -7.31 5.30
N GLY A 119 -3.64 -7.24 6.27
CA GLY A 119 -3.92 -6.97 7.67
C GLY A 119 -4.61 -5.62 7.85
N TYR A 120 -4.04 -4.56 7.27
CA TYR A 120 -4.65 -3.22 7.29
C TYR A 120 -6.06 -3.24 6.68
N LEU A 121 -6.23 -3.83 5.49
CA LEU A 121 -7.54 -3.93 4.83
C LEU A 121 -8.56 -4.73 5.63
N SER A 122 -8.14 -5.80 6.31
CA SER A 122 -9.04 -6.61 7.14
C SER A 122 -9.45 -5.93 8.46
N GLN A 123 -8.69 -4.92 8.89
CA GLN A 123 -9.01 -4.09 10.06
C GLN A 123 -9.78 -2.81 9.68
N LEU A 124 -9.96 -2.53 8.39
CA LEU A 124 -10.87 -1.47 7.99
C LEU A 124 -12.29 -1.84 8.45
N PRO A 125 -13.07 -0.88 8.99
CA PRO A 125 -14.46 -1.09 9.32
C PRO A 125 -15.17 -1.69 8.10
N GLN A 126 -15.63 -2.93 8.23
CA GLN A 126 -16.44 -3.54 7.18
C GLN A 126 -17.81 -2.87 7.24
N GLU A 127 -18.21 -2.13 6.21
CA GLU A 127 -19.63 -1.83 6.01
C GLU A 127 -20.33 -3.17 5.75
N GLU A 128 -21.12 -3.64 6.72
CA GLU A 128 -21.83 -4.91 6.58
C GLU A 128 -22.80 -4.84 5.39
N PRO A 129 -22.75 -5.80 4.43
CA PRO A 129 -23.80 -5.94 3.43
C PRO A 129 -25.11 -6.36 4.13
N PRO A 130 -26.27 -5.97 3.59
CA PRO A 130 -27.54 -6.16 4.29
C PRO A 130 -27.90 -7.64 4.33
N GLU A 131 -27.72 -8.28 5.49
CA GLU A 131 -28.33 -9.58 5.77
C GLU A 131 -29.79 -9.41 6.16
N SER A 132 -30.66 -10.12 5.44
CA SER A 132 -32.11 -10.04 5.63
C SER A 132 -32.52 -10.60 6.99
N THR A 133 -33.35 -9.82 7.68
CA THR A 133 -34.30 -10.23 8.74
C THR A 133 -33.70 -10.75 10.06
N LYS A 134 -33.27 -9.82 10.91
CA LYS A 134 -33.76 -9.70 12.29
C LYS A 134 -33.58 -8.25 12.72
N HIS A 135 -34.69 -7.61 13.12
CA HIS A 135 -34.69 -6.26 13.67
C HIS A 135 -33.79 -6.21 14.90
N THR A 136 -32.56 -5.77 14.72
CA THR A 136 -31.70 -5.33 15.81
C THR A 136 -31.77 -3.81 15.81
N HIS A 137 -32.27 -3.26 16.91
CA HIS A 137 -32.46 -1.82 17.08
C HIS A 137 -31.10 -1.12 16.96
N ASP A 138 -30.93 -0.30 15.91
CA ASP A 138 -29.77 0.56 15.77
C ASP A 138 -29.73 1.51 17.00
N PRO A 139 -28.65 1.53 17.79
CA PRO A 139 -28.57 2.36 19.00
C PRO A 139 -28.44 3.86 18.67
N ARG A 140 -28.21 4.22 17.40
CA ARG A 140 -28.11 5.62 16.98
C ARG A 140 -29.50 6.27 16.94
N PRO A 141 -29.61 7.57 17.31
CA PRO A 141 -30.88 8.29 17.22
C PRO A 141 -31.45 8.23 15.80
N GLU A 142 -32.76 8.06 15.65
CA GLU A 142 -33.47 8.02 14.36
C GLU A 142 -33.11 9.21 13.44
N ALA A 143 -32.86 10.37 14.05
CA ALA A 143 -32.40 11.57 13.35
C ALA A 143 -31.05 11.38 12.63
N VAL A 144 -30.12 10.63 13.21
CA VAL A 144 -28.80 10.34 12.63
C VAL A 144 -28.94 9.42 11.43
N LEU A 145 -29.79 8.39 11.53
CA LEU A 145 -30.07 7.46 10.42
C LEU A 145 -30.73 8.16 9.24
N LYS A 146 -31.67 9.07 9.54
CA LYS A 146 -32.32 9.90 8.53
C LYS A 146 -31.32 10.85 7.86
N LEU A 147 -30.39 11.44 8.63
CA LEU A 147 -29.36 12.32 8.11
C LEU A 147 -28.39 11.56 7.19
N GLU A 148 -27.96 10.37 7.58
CA GLU A 148 -27.07 9.50 6.78
C GLU A 148 -27.71 9.11 5.44
N GLY A 149 -29.02 8.79 5.45
CA GLY A 149 -29.79 8.53 4.23
C GLY A 149 -29.84 9.75 3.30
N LEU A 150 -30.10 10.94 3.85
CA LEU A 150 -30.12 12.20 3.08
C LEU A 150 -28.75 12.54 2.49
N LEU A 151 -27.66 12.30 3.24
CA LEU A 151 -26.30 12.53 2.75
C LEU A 151 -25.92 11.56 1.62
N SER A 152 -26.33 10.30 1.73
CA SER A 152 -26.11 9.29 0.68
C SER A 152 -26.87 9.64 -0.60
N GLU A 153 -28.12 10.11 -0.48
CA GLU A 153 -28.93 10.57 -1.61
C GLU A 153 -28.33 11.82 -2.26
N ALA A 154 -27.90 12.79 -1.46
CA ALA A 154 -27.20 13.98 -1.95
C ALA A 154 -25.92 13.60 -2.71
N ALA A 155 -25.12 12.65 -2.19
CA ALA A 155 -23.92 12.16 -2.85
C ALA A 155 -24.22 11.42 -4.18
N ALA A 156 -25.36 10.74 -4.28
CA ALA A 156 -25.81 10.11 -5.52
C ALA A 156 -26.23 11.16 -6.55
N LEU A 157 -26.98 12.19 -6.13
CA LEU A 157 -27.39 13.29 -6.99
C LEU A 157 -26.19 14.07 -7.53
N LEU A 158 -25.19 14.39 -6.70
CA LEU A 158 -23.98 15.07 -7.14
C LEU A 158 -23.17 14.24 -8.15
N ARG A 159 -23.11 12.91 -7.96
CA ARG A 159 -22.46 12.01 -8.93
C ARG A 159 -23.22 11.91 -10.25
N ALA A 160 -24.54 11.94 -10.22
CA ALA A 160 -25.36 11.89 -11.43
C ALA A 160 -25.33 13.20 -12.24
N ASN A 161 -24.89 14.30 -11.64
CA ASN A 161 -24.89 15.64 -12.24
C ASN A 161 -23.48 16.27 -12.12
N GLU A 162 -22.48 15.63 -12.73
CA GLU A 162 -21.07 16.10 -12.68
C GLU A 162 -20.88 17.51 -13.26
N ASP A 163 -21.78 17.95 -14.13
CA ASP A 163 -21.83 19.29 -14.71
C ASP A 163 -22.07 20.39 -13.67
N LEU A 164 -22.63 20.06 -12.51
CA LEU A 164 -22.79 21.00 -11.40
C LEU A 164 -21.46 21.42 -10.78
N GLN A 165 -20.36 20.68 -11.00
CA GLN A 165 -19.02 20.99 -10.48
C GLN A 165 -18.95 21.20 -8.95
N ILE A 166 -19.92 20.72 -8.18
CA ILE A 166 -19.93 20.85 -6.72
C ILE A 166 -18.96 19.83 -6.13
N ALA A 167 -17.88 20.31 -5.50
CA ALA A 167 -16.89 19.46 -4.86
C ALA A 167 -17.15 19.25 -3.36
N GLN A 168 -17.85 20.19 -2.73
CA GLN A 168 -18.09 20.17 -1.29
C GLN A 168 -19.43 20.82 -0.96
N VAL A 169 -20.13 20.22 0.00
CA VAL A 169 -21.33 20.79 0.64
C VAL A 169 -21.00 21.00 2.12
N ALA A 170 -21.18 22.22 2.61
CA ALA A 170 -20.90 22.59 4.00
C ALA A 170 -22.17 23.12 4.67
N LEU A 171 -22.32 22.85 5.97
CA LEU A 171 -23.42 23.35 6.80
C LEU A 171 -22.87 24.33 7.85
N ASN A 172 -23.51 25.47 8.03
CA ASN A 172 -23.20 26.42 9.11
C ASN A 172 -24.50 27.03 9.71
N GLU A 173 -24.35 27.98 10.63
CA GLU A 173 -25.47 28.68 11.30
C GLU A 173 -26.43 29.43 10.34
N HIS A 174 -26.03 29.62 9.07
CA HIS A 174 -26.82 30.27 8.03
C HIS A 174 -27.43 29.30 7.01
N GLY A 175 -27.18 27.99 7.16
CA GLY A 175 -27.77 26.93 6.33
C GLY A 175 -26.76 26.13 5.51
N ILE A 176 -27.22 25.60 4.37
CA ILE A 176 -26.45 24.74 3.47
C ILE A 176 -25.76 25.58 2.40
N HIS A 177 -24.43 25.44 2.28
CA HIS A 177 -23.60 26.07 1.27
C HIS A 177 -22.99 25.02 0.33
N THR A 178 -23.07 25.26 -0.97
CA THR A 178 -22.40 24.46 -2.00
C THR A 178 -21.15 25.19 -2.49
N MET A 179 -20.03 24.46 -2.61
CA MET A 179 -18.76 25.00 -3.13
C MET A 179 -18.42 24.37 -4.48
N TYR A 180 -18.21 25.22 -5.47
CA TYR A 180 -17.85 24.82 -6.83
C TYR A 180 -16.34 24.58 -6.96
N LYS A 181 -15.98 23.52 -7.67
CA LYS A 181 -14.62 23.28 -8.15
C LYS A 181 -14.33 24.23 -9.29
N ILE A 182 -13.50 25.25 -9.06
CA ILE A 182 -13.07 26.17 -10.12
C ILE A 182 -11.96 25.46 -10.93
N PRO A 183 -12.19 25.11 -12.21
CA PRO A 183 -11.16 24.47 -13.03
C PRO A 183 -9.92 25.37 -13.14
N GLY A 184 -8.74 24.82 -12.85
CA GLY A 184 -7.47 25.57 -12.88
C GLY A 184 -7.13 26.34 -11.61
N PHE A 185 -8.06 26.51 -10.66
CA PHE A 185 -7.74 27.03 -9.34
C PHE A 185 -7.05 25.94 -8.51
N ARG A 186 -5.77 26.17 -8.18
CA ARG A 186 -5.04 25.38 -7.20
C ARG A 186 -4.69 26.30 -6.04
N LYS A 187 -5.01 25.87 -4.81
CA LYS A 187 -4.51 26.56 -3.63
C LYS A 187 -2.98 26.53 -3.68
N PRO A 188 -2.30 27.67 -3.54
CA PRO A 188 -0.84 27.71 -3.51
C PRO A 188 -0.30 26.76 -2.43
N ASP A 189 0.72 26.00 -2.77
CA ASP A 189 1.34 25.03 -1.86
C ASP A 189 2.86 25.18 -1.91
N ALA A 190 3.36 26.10 -1.10
CA ALA A 190 4.78 26.41 -1.03
C ALA A 190 5.63 25.22 -0.55
N LEU A 191 5.06 24.26 0.20
CA LEU A 191 5.78 23.04 0.59
C LEU A 191 5.97 22.15 -0.64
N ARG A 192 4.88 21.91 -1.37
CA ARG A 192 4.89 21.11 -2.60
C ARG A 192 5.81 21.71 -3.65
N ASP A 193 5.78 23.02 -3.84
CA ASP A 193 6.64 23.72 -4.80
C ASP A 193 8.12 23.52 -4.47
N LYS A 194 8.50 23.55 -3.18
CA LYS A 194 9.87 23.26 -2.73
C LYS A 194 10.27 21.79 -2.94
N ILE A 195 9.36 20.85 -2.70
CA ILE A 195 9.58 19.42 -2.96
C ILE A 195 9.84 19.17 -4.44
N ILE A 196 9.06 19.82 -5.32
CA ILE A 196 9.24 19.72 -6.77
C ILE A 196 10.61 20.30 -7.16
N ALA A 197 10.94 21.51 -6.69
CA ALA A 197 12.22 22.15 -6.99
C ALA A 197 13.43 21.32 -6.52
N TYR A 198 13.36 20.72 -5.32
CA TYR A 198 14.39 19.81 -4.82
C TYR A 198 14.56 18.59 -5.74
N ARG A 199 13.47 17.92 -6.12
CA ARG A 199 13.52 16.73 -6.99
C ARG A 199 14.04 17.06 -8.39
N ASP A 200 13.61 18.19 -8.96
CA ASP A 200 14.05 18.64 -10.27
C ASP A 200 15.55 19.00 -10.24
N GLY A 201 15.99 19.69 -9.18
CA GLY A 201 17.39 19.98 -8.92
C GLY A 201 18.26 18.72 -8.79
N LEU A 202 17.82 17.76 -7.98
CA LEU A 202 18.53 16.50 -7.76
C LEU A 202 18.59 15.65 -9.03
N ARG A 203 17.51 15.63 -9.82
CA ARG A 203 17.49 14.95 -11.12
C ARG A 203 18.48 15.60 -12.07
N ALA A 204 18.42 16.93 -12.20
CA ALA A 204 19.29 17.65 -13.10
C ALA A 204 20.76 17.49 -12.70
N PHE A 205 21.09 17.51 -11.40
CA PHE A 205 22.43 17.19 -10.88
C PHE A 205 22.90 15.79 -11.29
N ARG A 206 22.05 14.76 -11.14
CA ARG A 206 22.37 13.36 -11.50
C ARG A 206 22.54 13.12 -13.00
N GLU A 207 21.90 13.94 -13.83
CA GLU A 207 21.98 13.86 -15.29
C GLU A 207 23.19 14.61 -15.87
N MET A 208 23.93 15.38 -15.06
CA MET A 208 25.11 16.11 -15.53
C MET A 208 26.24 15.15 -15.93
N PRO A 209 26.97 15.43 -17.04
CA PRO A 209 28.16 14.67 -17.40
C PRO A 209 29.21 14.72 -16.29
N ILE A 210 29.85 13.58 -16.00
CA ILE A 210 30.81 13.47 -14.89
C ILE A 210 32.00 14.42 -15.05
N GLU A 211 32.34 14.77 -16.29
CA GLU A 211 33.39 15.71 -16.66
C GLU A 211 33.09 17.16 -16.25
N THR A 212 31.84 17.46 -15.89
CA THR A 212 31.41 18.77 -15.40
C THR A 212 31.84 19.01 -13.95
N PHE A 213 32.09 17.93 -13.20
CA PHE A 213 32.47 17.98 -11.80
C PHE A 213 34.00 18.03 -11.66
N THR A 214 34.48 19.07 -10.97
CA THR A 214 35.82 19.16 -10.44
C THR A 214 35.73 19.28 -8.92
N LYS A 215 36.82 18.94 -8.24
CA LYS A 215 36.88 19.03 -6.77
C LYS A 215 36.60 20.45 -6.25
N GLU A 216 36.85 21.46 -7.08
CA GLU A 216 36.69 22.87 -6.74
C GLU A 216 35.28 23.43 -7.02
N ASN A 217 34.46 22.77 -7.85
CA ASN A 217 33.14 23.27 -8.25
C ASN A 217 31.96 22.39 -7.81
N GLU A 218 32.20 21.16 -7.38
CA GLU A 218 31.17 20.18 -7.01
C GLU A 218 30.20 20.73 -5.94
N ASP A 219 30.74 21.31 -4.86
CA ASP A 219 29.96 21.90 -3.77
C ASP A 219 29.06 23.05 -4.28
N GLN A 220 29.59 23.91 -5.16
CA GLN A 220 28.83 25.03 -5.69
C GLN A 220 27.71 24.56 -6.64
N ILE A 221 27.98 23.51 -7.44
CA ILE A 221 26.99 22.90 -8.31
C ILE A 221 25.88 22.25 -7.47
N ALA A 222 26.21 21.52 -6.40
CA ALA A 222 25.23 20.95 -5.50
C ALA A 222 24.36 22.03 -4.84
N ALA A 223 25.00 23.08 -4.31
CA ALA A 223 24.37 24.24 -3.68
C ALA A 223 23.34 24.92 -4.60
N ASP A 224 23.74 25.17 -5.85
CA ASP A 224 22.89 25.85 -6.84
C ASP A 224 21.75 24.96 -7.35
N MET A 225 21.95 23.65 -7.39
CA MET A 225 20.99 22.73 -8.01
C MET A 225 19.94 22.25 -7.02
N TYR A 226 20.33 21.72 -5.86
CA TYR A 226 19.38 21.08 -4.96
C TYR A 226 19.55 21.44 -3.47
N GLU A 227 20.74 21.75 -2.96
CA GLU A 227 20.92 21.94 -1.51
C GLU A 227 20.12 23.14 -0.99
N LYS A 228 20.05 24.25 -1.74
CA LYS A 228 19.20 25.40 -1.36
C LYS A 228 17.72 25.04 -1.19
N HIS A 229 17.24 24.04 -1.93
CA HIS A 229 15.87 23.54 -1.83
C HIS A 229 15.75 22.54 -0.68
N GLU A 230 16.78 21.73 -0.46
CA GLU A 230 16.90 20.83 0.68
C GLU A 230 16.89 21.58 2.01
N ASP A 231 17.70 22.63 2.14
CA ASP A 231 17.75 23.50 3.32
C ASP A 231 16.40 24.15 3.58
N ALA A 232 15.77 24.68 2.53
CA ALA A 232 14.43 25.27 2.65
C ALA A 232 13.36 24.25 3.08
N LEU A 233 13.55 22.96 2.79
CA LEU A 233 12.69 21.88 3.28
C LEU A 233 13.06 21.50 4.72
N ARG A 234 14.34 21.45 5.09
CA ARG A 234 14.81 21.18 6.47
C ARG A 234 14.30 22.24 7.44
N GLU A 235 14.29 23.50 7.03
CA GLU A 235 13.82 24.66 7.81
C GLU A 235 12.29 24.76 7.92
N TRP A 236 11.54 23.90 7.22
CA TRP A 236 10.07 23.96 7.22
C TRP A 236 9.48 23.58 8.58
N LYS A 237 8.71 24.48 9.22
CA LYS A 237 8.14 24.24 10.57
C LYS A 237 6.61 24.05 10.59
N GLY A 238 5.94 24.46 9.51
CA GLY A 238 4.48 24.48 9.42
C GLY A 238 3.85 23.15 8.99
N ALA A 239 2.53 23.06 9.11
CA ALA A 239 1.76 21.99 8.47
C ALA A 239 1.86 22.10 6.93
N ALA A 240 1.67 20.99 6.22
CA ALA A 240 1.43 21.05 4.79
C ALA A 240 0.18 21.92 4.51
N PRO A 241 0.20 22.87 3.56
CA PRO A 241 -0.95 23.76 3.32
C PRO A 241 -2.15 23.07 2.65
N THR A 242 -1.90 21.92 2.00
CA THR A 242 -2.88 21.14 1.24
C THR A 242 -2.66 19.63 1.42
N ARG A 243 -3.69 18.86 1.05
CA ARG A 243 -3.61 17.39 0.97
C ARG A 243 -2.51 16.94 0.04
N GLU A 244 -2.41 17.58 -1.12
CA GLU A 244 -1.42 17.26 -2.14
C GLU A 244 0.00 17.51 -1.63
N GLY A 245 0.24 18.60 -0.90
CA GLY A 245 1.52 18.87 -0.25
C GLY A 245 1.87 17.85 0.82
N ALA A 246 0.90 17.43 1.63
CA ALA A 246 1.11 16.38 2.63
C ALA A 246 1.48 15.03 1.98
N ILE A 247 0.80 14.67 0.89
CA ILE A 247 1.09 13.45 0.13
C ILE A 247 2.50 13.51 -0.49
N GLU A 248 2.86 14.63 -1.11
CA GLU A 248 4.19 14.77 -1.71
C GLU A 248 5.31 14.76 -0.66
N ALA A 249 5.08 15.30 0.54
CA ALA A 249 6.02 15.20 1.65
C ALA A 249 6.25 13.74 2.09
N LEU A 250 5.18 12.94 2.17
CA LEU A 250 5.28 11.51 2.50
C LEU A 250 6.00 10.70 1.42
N LYS A 251 5.76 11.00 0.14
CA LYS A 251 6.50 10.36 -0.96
C LYS A 251 7.99 10.66 -0.88
N LEU A 252 8.35 11.94 -0.74
CA LEU A 252 9.75 12.33 -0.64
C LEU A 252 10.41 11.71 0.61
N PHE A 253 9.69 11.65 1.73
CA PHE A 253 10.14 10.95 2.94
C PHE A 253 10.50 9.48 2.69
N THR A 254 9.77 8.78 1.81
CA THR A 254 10.10 7.38 1.44
C THR A 254 11.25 7.24 0.45
N GLU A 255 11.62 8.32 -0.24
CA GLU A 255 12.67 8.34 -1.26
C GLU A 255 14.04 8.72 -0.69
N ILE A 256 14.07 9.53 0.37
CA ILE A 256 15.32 9.92 1.04
C ILE A 256 15.86 8.70 1.78
N ASP A 257 17.13 8.37 1.54
CA ASP A 257 17.76 7.19 2.13
C ASP A 257 17.84 7.35 3.65
N VAL A 258 17.10 6.50 4.38
CA VAL A 258 16.82 6.62 5.83
C VAL A 258 18.05 6.26 6.68
N PHE A 259 19.21 6.00 6.05
CA PHE A 259 20.39 5.41 6.69
C PHE A 259 21.57 6.37 6.92
N GLU A 260 21.54 7.62 6.43
CA GLU A 260 22.66 8.57 6.60
C GLU A 260 22.57 9.50 7.82
N GLY A 261 21.46 9.46 8.57
CA GLY A 261 21.33 10.20 9.83
C GLY A 261 20.33 9.52 10.73
N ASP A 262 20.70 9.33 11.99
CA ASP A 262 19.82 8.80 13.03
C ASP A 262 18.45 9.48 12.92
N PHE A 263 17.40 8.71 12.62
CA PHE A 263 16.01 9.17 12.44
C PHE A 263 15.46 9.92 13.67
N ARG A 264 16.20 9.86 14.78
CA ARG A 264 15.94 10.51 16.07
C ARG A 264 16.68 11.83 16.27
N SER A 265 17.53 12.24 15.32
CA SER A 265 18.20 13.54 15.38
C SER A 265 17.23 14.64 14.94
N ASP A 266 17.09 15.65 15.79
CA ASP A 266 16.25 16.81 15.52
C ASP A 266 16.77 17.61 14.33
N GLY A 267 15.89 17.97 13.39
CA GLY A 267 16.22 18.82 12.24
C GLY A 267 16.61 18.07 10.97
N THR A 268 16.39 16.75 10.90
CA THR A 268 16.56 16.01 9.64
C THR A 268 15.43 16.33 8.65
N LEU A 269 15.74 16.31 7.36
CA LEU A 269 14.76 16.48 6.29
C LEU A 269 13.60 15.49 6.42
N ALA A 270 13.90 14.23 6.75
CA ALA A 270 12.90 13.18 6.94
C ALA A 270 11.94 13.51 8.09
N GLN A 271 12.45 13.97 9.24
CA GLN A 271 11.61 14.39 10.37
C GLN A 271 10.72 15.57 9.99
N THR A 272 11.27 16.57 9.30
CA THR A 272 10.51 17.76 8.87
C THR A 272 9.36 17.40 7.93
N LEU A 273 9.60 16.57 6.92
CA LEU A 273 8.55 16.12 5.99
C LEU A 273 7.46 15.32 6.70
N ARG A 274 7.84 14.45 7.65
CA ARG A 274 6.88 13.69 8.47
C ARG A 274 6.01 14.62 9.31
N LEU A 275 6.61 15.60 9.98
CA LEU A 275 5.88 16.55 10.83
C LEU A 275 4.94 17.44 10.02
N ALA A 276 5.36 17.90 8.83
CA ALA A 276 4.50 18.71 7.96
C ALA A 276 3.24 17.95 7.54
N ALA A 277 3.37 16.66 7.19
CA ALA A 277 2.24 15.79 6.83
C ALA A 277 1.36 15.47 8.05
N LEU A 278 1.95 15.12 9.19
CA LEU A 278 1.20 14.80 10.42
C LEU A 278 0.37 16.00 10.89
N LYS A 279 0.96 17.20 10.98
CA LYS A 279 0.24 18.41 11.39
C LYS A 279 -0.91 18.76 10.44
N TYR A 280 -0.78 18.45 9.15
CA TYR A 280 -1.89 18.61 8.21
C TYR A 280 -3.04 17.66 8.55
N LEU A 281 -2.75 16.39 8.83
CA LEU A 281 -3.75 15.39 9.19
C LEU A 281 -4.42 15.70 10.53
N GLU A 282 -3.65 16.07 11.55
CA GLU A 282 -4.17 16.51 12.87
C GLU A 282 -5.06 17.75 12.72
N GLY A 283 -4.71 18.68 11.82
CA GLY A 283 -5.53 19.85 11.52
C GLY A 283 -6.89 19.53 10.87
N LEU A 284 -7.09 18.31 10.35
CA LEU A 284 -8.37 17.86 9.81
C LEU A 284 -9.33 17.34 10.90
N GLU A 285 -8.81 16.95 12.07
CA GLU A 285 -9.62 16.39 13.17
C GLU A 285 -10.62 17.41 13.78
N GLY A 286 -10.53 18.70 13.39
CA GLY A 286 -11.50 19.74 13.77
C GLY A 286 -12.48 20.17 12.67
N VAL A 287 -12.41 19.60 11.46
CA VAL A 287 -13.29 19.95 10.31
C VAL A 287 -14.36 18.88 10.06
N VAL A 288 -14.25 17.73 10.74
CA VAL A 288 -15.15 16.56 10.60
C VAL A 288 -15.89 16.27 11.93
N ALA A 289 -16.32 17.31 12.63
CA ALA A 289 -17.20 17.21 13.80
C ALA A 289 -18.61 17.71 13.47
#